data_AF-A0A370LC93-F1
#
_entry.id   AF-A0A370LC93-F1
#
_cell.length_a   1.000
_cell.length_b   1.000
_cell.length_c   1.000
_cell.angle_alpha   90.00
_cell.angle_beta   90.00
_cell.angle_gamma   90.00
#
_symmetry.space_group_name_H-M   'P 1'
#
loop_
_entity.id
_entity.type
_entity.pdbx_description
1 polymer ?
#
loop_
_entity_poly.entity_id
_entity_poly.type
_entity_poly.pdbx_seq_one_letter_code
_entity_poly.pdbx_strand_id
1 'polypeptide(L)'
;MLFARSLAAMVAVALLAMPAAAKNFAVPDKNPAITITVPDDWKSEEIAYGYSARPKDEAIFFSVEFADARNVEKMLDNNEAWMKENKIKKVAPIKADAPLNGIPATIFQFRTSDENGPTVVDFIMMSAGNNRMIMLTVWGSNEERETHAKALDAIFGSIKAIN
;
A
#
# COMPACT_ATOMS: atom_id res chain seq x y z
N MET A 1 21.10 -58.03 -7.71
CA MET A 1 19.77 -57.41 -7.79
C MET A 1 19.51 -56.69 -6.48
N LEU A 2 19.41 -55.36 -6.53
CA LEU A 2 18.97 -54.50 -5.43
C LEU A 2 17.59 -54.95 -4.94
N PHE A 3 17.26 -54.71 -3.66
CA PHE A 3 16.28 -53.69 -3.25
C PHE A 3 16.07 -53.77 -1.72
N ALA A 4 16.66 -52.80 -1.03
CA ALA A 4 16.30 -52.43 0.34
C ALA A 4 14.86 -51.90 0.37
N ARG A 5 14.06 -52.31 1.35
CA ARG A 5 12.76 -51.70 1.65
C ARG A 5 12.82 -51.07 3.03
N SER A 6 13.15 -49.79 3.05
CA SER A 6 13.11 -48.95 4.24
C SER A 6 11.66 -48.71 4.66
N LEU A 7 11.37 -48.88 5.95
CA LEU A 7 10.09 -48.61 6.58
C LEU A 7 9.88 -47.08 6.64
N ALA A 8 8.81 -46.58 6.04
CA ALA A 8 8.46 -45.16 6.05
C ALA A 8 7.83 -44.77 7.40
N ALA A 9 8.39 -43.78 8.07
CA ALA A 9 7.74 -43.08 9.18
C ALA A 9 7.13 -41.78 8.64
N MET A 10 5.80 -41.69 8.61
CA MET A 10 5.07 -40.49 8.22
C MET A 10 4.77 -39.67 9.48
N VAL A 11 5.55 -38.61 9.72
CA VAL A 11 5.24 -37.60 10.74
C VAL A 11 4.33 -36.56 10.08
N ALA A 12 3.05 -36.54 10.46
CA ALA A 12 2.14 -35.47 10.10
C ALA A 12 2.44 -34.25 10.97
N VAL A 13 3.14 -33.26 10.42
CA VAL A 13 3.32 -31.96 11.05
C VAL A 13 2.02 -31.17 10.87
N ALA A 14 1.21 -31.09 11.92
CA ALA A 14 0.10 -30.15 11.97
C ALA A 14 0.67 -28.73 12.01
N LEU A 15 0.63 -28.02 10.88
CA LEU A 15 0.86 -26.57 10.86
C LEU A 15 -0.26 -25.91 11.65
N LEU A 16 0.06 -25.45 12.86
CA LEU A 16 -0.73 -24.44 13.56
C LEU A 16 -0.70 -23.18 12.71
N ALA A 17 -1.75 -22.93 11.93
CA ALA A 17 -2.00 -21.63 11.35
C ALA A 17 -2.32 -20.67 12.50
N MET A 18 -1.28 -19.99 13.02
CA MET A 18 -1.53 -18.86 13.89
C MET A 18 -2.23 -17.78 13.07
N PRO A 19 -3.30 -17.15 13.58
CA PRO A 19 -3.87 -15.99 12.92
C PRO A 19 -2.76 -14.94 12.86
N ALA A 20 -2.37 -14.56 11.64
CA ALA A 20 -1.61 -13.34 11.45
C ALA A 20 -2.45 -12.19 12.04
N ALA A 21 -1.81 -11.29 12.78
CA ALA A 21 -2.46 -10.20 13.52
C ALA A 21 -2.17 -8.85 12.86
N ALA A 22 -3.25 -8.12 12.50
CA ALA A 22 -3.21 -7.00 11.55
C ALA A 22 -2.08 -6.03 11.87
N LYS A 23 -1.29 -5.67 10.85
CA LYS A 23 -0.12 -4.81 11.05
C LYS A 23 -0.54 -3.36 11.14
N ASN A 24 -0.30 -2.76 12.31
CA ASN A 24 -0.55 -1.35 12.57
C ASN A 24 0.74 -0.55 12.34
N PHE A 25 0.68 0.47 11.49
CA PHE A 25 1.77 1.38 11.22
C PHE A 25 1.42 2.77 11.76
N ALA A 26 2.36 3.39 12.46
CA ALA A 26 2.33 4.80 12.80
C ALA A 26 3.18 5.54 11.78
N VAL A 27 2.64 6.60 11.16
CA VAL A 27 3.31 7.33 10.07
C VAL A 27 3.34 8.82 10.38
N PRO A 28 4.52 9.45 10.41
CA PRO A 28 5.87 8.83 10.43
C PRO A 28 6.11 7.96 11.67
N ASP A 29 7.16 7.14 11.69
CA ASP A 29 7.55 6.34 12.88
C ASP A 29 7.87 7.25 14.10
N LYS A 30 8.48 8.40 13.85
CA LYS A 30 8.78 9.45 14.84
C LYS A 30 7.80 10.62 14.73
N ASN A 31 7.19 10.98 15.85
CA ASN A 31 6.13 12.00 15.92
C ASN A 31 5.02 11.69 14.92
N PRO A 32 4.34 10.53 15.08
CA PRO A 32 3.39 10.03 14.11
C PRO A 32 2.19 10.98 13.99
N ALA A 33 1.71 11.17 12.77
CA ALA A 33 0.55 12.00 12.49
C ALA A 33 -0.71 11.17 12.23
N ILE A 34 -0.53 9.94 11.70
CA ILE A 34 -1.62 8.99 11.50
C ILE A 34 -1.23 7.60 12.00
N THR A 35 -2.25 6.79 12.24
CA THR A 35 -2.15 5.33 12.27
C THR A 35 -2.88 4.73 11.06
N ILE A 36 -2.41 3.58 10.59
CA ILE A 36 -3.02 2.80 9.52
C ILE A 36 -2.85 1.30 9.80
N THR A 37 -3.87 0.51 9.50
CA THR A 37 -3.85 -0.95 9.63
C THR A 37 -3.87 -1.58 8.25
N VAL A 38 -2.94 -2.49 7.99
CA VAL A 38 -2.90 -3.30 6.77
C VAL A 38 -3.36 -4.73 7.09
N PRO A 39 -4.18 -5.36 6.23
CA PRO A 39 -4.60 -6.75 6.37
C PRO A 39 -3.43 -7.71 6.54
N ASP A 40 -3.69 -8.77 7.28
CA ASP A 40 -2.69 -9.74 7.69
C ASP A 40 -2.13 -10.63 6.59
N ASP A 41 -2.97 -10.91 5.63
CA ASP A 41 -2.65 -11.68 4.46
C ASP A 41 -1.92 -10.86 3.40
N TRP A 42 -1.75 -9.55 3.61
CA TRP A 42 -0.93 -8.68 2.77
C TRP A 42 0.51 -8.67 3.25
N LYS A 43 1.43 -8.82 2.30
CA LYS A 43 2.87 -8.70 2.54
C LYS A 43 3.21 -7.22 2.63
N SER A 44 3.68 -6.78 3.80
CA SER A 44 4.13 -5.41 4.05
C SER A 44 5.65 -5.30 4.10
N GLU A 45 6.22 -4.24 3.55
CA GLU A 45 7.66 -3.95 3.55
C GLU A 45 7.91 -2.50 3.96
N GLU A 46 8.94 -2.27 4.78
CA GLU A 46 9.43 -0.92 5.10
C GLU A 46 10.17 -0.34 3.89
N ILE A 47 9.90 0.92 3.60
CA ILE A 47 10.57 1.71 2.57
C ILE A 47 11.14 2.97 3.23
N ALA A 48 12.07 3.67 2.56
CA ALA A 48 12.88 4.73 3.17
C ALA A 48 12.09 5.80 3.94
N TYR A 49 10.84 6.08 3.53
CA TYR A 49 9.98 7.07 4.16
C TYR A 49 8.57 6.54 4.45
N GLY A 50 8.43 5.25 4.77
CA GLY A 50 7.15 4.67 5.15
C GLY A 50 7.06 3.17 4.87
N TYR A 51 5.92 2.72 4.34
CA TYR A 51 5.64 1.31 4.14
C TYR A 51 4.94 1.08 2.81
N SER A 52 5.16 -0.10 2.23
CA SER A 52 4.35 -0.63 1.13
C SER A 52 3.69 -1.94 1.54
N ALA A 53 2.59 -2.28 0.89
CA ALA A 53 1.88 -3.53 1.08
C ALA A 53 1.30 -4.05 -0.23
N ARG A 54 1.27 -5.38 -0.37
CA ARG A 54 0.64 -6.08 -1.49
C ARG A 54 -0.13 -7.32 -1.02
N PRO A 55 -1.28 -7.65 -1.62
CA PRO A 55 -1.94 -8.94 -1.42
C PRO A 55 -1.07 -10.07 -2.00
N LYS A 56 -1.40 -11.33 -1.66
CA LYS A 56 -0.63 -12.51 -2.10
C LYS A 56 -0.57 -12.72 -3.61
N ASP A 57 -1.58 -12.24 -4.33
CA ASP A 57 -1.64 -12.26 -5.80
C ASP A 57 -0.92 -11.07 -6.44
N GLU A 58 -0.33 -10.17 -5.63
CA GLU A 58 0.42 -8.99 -6.05
C GLU A 58 -0.41 -7.98 -6.89
N ALA A 59 -1.73 -8.17 -6.96
CA ALA A 59 -2.64 -7.44 -7.86
C ALA A 59 -2.83 -5.96 -7.51
N ILE A 60 -2.58 -5.59 -6.26
CA ILE A 60 -2.66 -4.21 -5.77
C ILE A 60 -1.34 -3.81 -5.15
N PHE A 61 -0.83 -2.65 -5.56
CA PHE A 61 0.19 -1.96 -4.81
C PHE A 61 -0.44 -0.90 -3.91
N PHE A 62 -0.15 -0.97 -2.62
CA PHE A 62 -0.45 0.08 -1.65
C PHE A 62 0.86 0.61 -1.06
N SER A 63 0.99 1.92 -0.90
CA SER A 63 2.03 2.51 -0.06
C SER A 63 1.52 3.69 0.75
N VAL A 64 2.23 3.95 1.84
CA VAL A 64 2.11 5.16 2.65
C VAL A 64 3.50 5.72 2.85
N GLU A 65 3.71 6.96 2.42
CA GLU A 65 4.98 7.68 2.50
C GLU A 65 4.79 9.02 3.24
N PHE A 66 5.86 9.55 3.82
CA PHE A 66 5.86 10.89 4.40
C PHE A 66 7.06 11.72 3.96
N ALA A 67 6.89 13.04 3.93
CA ALA A 67 7.97 13.98 3.64
C ALA A 67 7.79 15.29 4.41
N ASP A 68 8.90 15.96 4.72
CA ASP A 68 8.85 17.39 5.06
C ASP A 68 8.38 18.21 3.85
N ALA A 69 7.71 19.34 4.09
CA ALA A 69 7.19 20.22 3.04
C ALA A 69 8.26 20.66 2.04
N ARG A 70 9.50 20.86 2.51
CA ARG A 70 10.67 21.19 1.67
C ARG A 70 11.06 20.08 0.69
N ASN A 71 10.60 18.84 0.95
CA ASN A 71 10.91 17.64 0.18
C ASN A 71 9.69 17.08 -0.57
N VAL A 72 8.53 17.76 -0.54
CA VAL A 72 7.32 17.29 -1.22
C VAL A 72 7.52 17.20 -2.73
N GLU A 73 8.20 18.17 -3.33
CA GLU A 73 8.53 18.14 -4.77
C GLU A 73 9.35 16.88 -5.10
N LYS A 74 10.39 16.59 -4.31
CA LYS A 74 11.19 15.37 -4.46
C LYS A 74 10.37 14.09 -4.27
N MET A 75 9.42 14.07 -3.34
CA MET A 75 8.51 12.93 -3.12
C MET A 75 7.64 12.68 -4.36
N LEU A 76 7.14 13.74 -5.00
CA LEU A 76 6.38 13.66 -6.25
C LEU A 76 7.26 13.20 -7.42
N ASP A 77 8.48 13.73 -7.53
CA ASP A 77 9.44 13.32 -8.57
C ASP A 77 9.81 11.84 -8.45
N ASN A 78 10.03 11.35 -7.22
CA ASN A 78 10.30 9.94 -6.95
C ASN A 78 9.11 9.06 -7.36
N ASN A 79 7.88 9.51 -7.13
CA ASN A 79 6.68 8.79 -7.52
C ASN A 79 6.47 8.81 -9.04
N GLU A 80 6.80 9.91 -9.73
CA GLU A 80 6.82 9.95 -11.20
C GLU A 80 7.88 8.99 -11.77
N ALA A 81 9.07 8.95 -11.17
CA ALA A 81 10.12 8.01 -11.56
C ALA A 81 9.68 6.55 -11.35
N TRP A 82 9.05 6.26 -10.21
CA TRP A 82 8.47 4.95 -9.91
C TRP A 82 7.39 4.56 -10.93
N MET A 83 6.48 5.47 -11.29
CA MET A 83 5.49 5.22 -12.35
C MET A 83 6.16 4.84 -13.67
N LYS A 84 7.21 5.58 -14.05
CA LYS A 84 7.97 5.31 -15.27
C LYS A 84 8.69 3.95 -15.25
N GLU A 85 9.29 3.59 -14.11
CA GLU A 85 9.94 2.28 -13.92
C GLU A 85 8.93 1.14 -14.09
N ASN A 86 7.72 1.31 -13.57
CA ASN A 86 6.59 0.38 -13.69
C ASN A 86 5.81 0.50 -15.00
N LYS A 87 6.34 1.25 -15.98
CA LYS A 87 5.74 1.45 -17.32
C LYS A 87 4.34 2.04 -17.32
N ILE A 88 3.97 2.69 -16.22
CA ILE A 88 2.70 3.41 -16.09
C ILE A 88 2.79 4.66 -16.97
N LYS A 89 1.86 4.81 -17.91
CA LYS A 89 1.86 5.96 -18.82
C LYS A 89 1.56 7.26 -18.08
N LYS A 90 2.32 8.30 -18.40
CA LYS A 90 2.09 9.64 -17.88
C LYS A 90 0.81 10.23 -18.49
N VAL A 91 -0.13 10.61 -17.63
CA VAL A 91 -1.37 11.31 -17.97
C VAL A 91 -1.62 12.41 -16.94
N ALA A 92 -2.46 13.39 -17.27
CA ALA A 92 -2.89 14.37 -16.28
C ALA A 92 -3.83 13.71 -15.25
N PRO A 93 -3.68 14.01 -13.95
CA PRO A 93 -4.58 13.47 -12.95
C PRO A 93 -5.92 14.21 -12.95
N ILE A 94 -6.96 13.48 -12.54
CA ILE A 94 -8.21 14.06 -12.07
C ILE A 94 -8.00 14.43 -10.60
N LYS A 95 -8.11 15.72 -10.28
CA LYS A 95 -7.95 16.23 -8.91
C LYS A 95 -9.31 16.33 -8.21
N ALA A 96 -9.38 15.88 -6.97
CA ALA A 96 -10.53 16.08 -6.09
C ALA A 96 -10.06 16.37 -4.66
N ASP A 97 -10.79 17.23 -3.94
CA ASP A 97 -10.58 17.45 -2.51
C ASP A 97 -11.70 16.73 -1.76
N ALA A 98 -11.33 15.78 -0.90
CA ALA A 98 -12.28 14.99 -0.12
C ALA A 98 -11.64 14.54 1.20
N PRO A 99 -12.34 14.65 2.34
CA PRO A 99 -11.76 14.22 3.60
C PRO A 99 -11.66 12.69 3.67
N LEU A 100 -10.53 12.17 4.15
CA LEU A 100 -10.33 10.77 4.48
C LEU A 100 -10.47 10.61 6.00
N ASN A 101 -11.57 10.01 6.45
CA ASN A 101 -11.90 9.86 7.88
C ASN A 101 -11.79 11.19 8.68
N GLY A 102 -12.24 12.30 8.09
CA GLY A 102 -12.19 13.63 8.68
C GLY A 102 -10.85 14.36 8.54
N ILE A 103 -9.82 13.72 7.97
CA ILE A 103 -8.55 14.35 7.62
C ILE A 103 -8.71 15.01 6.25
N PRO A 104 -8.52 16.33 6.10
CA PRO A 104 -8.54 16.97 4.79
C PRO A 104 -7.50 16.34 3.86
N ALA A 105 -7.94 15.86 2.70
CA ALA A 105 -7.08 15.22 1.73
C ALA A 105 -7.33 15.75 0.31
N THR A 106 -6.27 15.76 -0.48
CA THR A 106 -6.32 15.99 -1.92
C THR A 106 -5.98 14.70 -2.65
N ILE A 107 -6.85 14.28 -3.54
CA ILE A 107 -6.74 13.05 -4.33
C ILE A 107 -6.35 13.43 -5.76
N PHE A 108 -5.31 12.79 -6.27
CA PHE A 108 -4.88 12.84 -7.67
C PHE A 108 -5.04 11.45 -8.28
N GLN A 109 -6.09 11.27 -9.08
CA GLN A 109 -6.39 10.00 -9.73
C GLN A 109 -5.88 10.01 -11.18
N PHE A 110 -5.02 9.06 -11.51
CA PHE A 110 -4.50 8.81 -12.85
C PHE A 110 -5.20 7.60 -13.44
N ARG A 111 -6.14 7.82 -14.37
CA ARG A 111 -6.73 6.76 -15.19
C ARG A 111 -5.83 6.53 -16.40
N THR A 112 -5.04 5.47 -16.36
CA THR A 112 -3.91 5.28 -17.27
C THR A 112 -3.78 3.81 -17.72
N SER A 113 -2.62 3.42 -18.22
CA SER A 113 -2.29 2.03 -18.54
C SER A 113 -0.83 1.73 -18.20
N ASP A 114 -0.55 0.48 -17.88
CA ASP A 114 0.78 -0.12 -17.72
C ASP A 114 0.99 -1.26 -18.74
N GLU A 115 1.94 -2.16 -18.51
CA GLU A 115 2.20 -3.32 -19.38
C GLU A 115 1.05 -4.35 -19.39
N ASN A 116 0.23 -4.40 -18.34
CA ASN A 116 -0.87 -5.34 -18.19
C ASN A 116 -2.20 -4.79 -18.73
N GLY A 117 -2.26 -3.50 -19.07
CA GLY A 117 -3.42 -2.87 -19.69
C GLY A 117 -3.92 -1.66 -18.92
N PRO A 118 -5.23 -1.34 -18.97
CA PRO A 118 -5.81 -0.21 -18.26
C PRO A 118 -5.66 -0.36 -16.74
N THR A 119 -5.16 0.69 -16.09
CA THR A 119 -4.88 0.71 -14.65
C THR A 119 -5.25 2.07 -14.03
N VAL A 120 -5.36 2.10 -12.71
CA VAL A 120 -5.62 3.33 -11.95
C VAL A 120 -4.55 3.51 -10.89
N VAL A 121 -3.99 4.71 -10.82
CA VAL A 121 -3.12 5.14 -9.72
C VAL A 121 -3.81 6.27 -8.98
N ASP A 122 -3.94 6.18 -7.67
CA ASP A 122 -4.37 7.30 -6.82
C ASP A 122 -3.21 7.74 -5.94
N PHE A 123 -2.90 9.04 -5.96
CA PHE A 123 -2.11 9.68 -4.91
C PHE A 123 -3.03 10.48 -3.99
N ILE A 124 -3.04 10.15 -2.70
CA ILE A 124 -3.87 10.82 -1.69
C ILE A 124 -2.94 11.56 -0.74
N MET A 125 -2.96 12.88 -0.81
CA MET A 125 -2.09 13.75 -0.03
C MET A 125 -2.82 14.31 1.18
N MET A 126 -2.20 14.22 2.35
CA MET A 126 -2.71 14.71 3.63
C MET A 126 -1.62 15.49 4.37
N SER A 127 -2.01 16.50 5.15
CA SER A 127 -1.08 17.16 6.07
C SER A 127 -0.77 16.24 7.24
N ALA A 128 0.52 16.12 7.59
CA ALA A 128 1.00 15.42 8.78
C ALA A 128 1.31 16.39 9.95
N GLY A 129 0.86 17.64 9.83
CA GLY A 129 1.22 18.71 10.76
C GLY A 129 2.72 19.06 10.71
N ASN A 130 3.13 20.11 11.43
CA ASN A 130 4.54 20.53 11.54
C ASN A 130 5.25 20.67 10.19
N ASN A 131 4.55 21.17 9.18
CA ASN A 131 5.07 21.34 7.83
C ASN A 131 5.52 20.02 7.19
N ARG A 132 4.83 18.91 7.46
CA ARG A 132 5.02 17.59 6.86
C ARG A 132 3.78 17.16 6.09
N MET A 133 3.97 16.29 5.12
CA MET A 133 2.93 15.69 4.28
C MET A 133 3.02 14.17 4.35
N ILE A 134 1.85 13.53 4.23
CA ILE A 134 1.71 12.10 3.97
C ILE A 134 1.15 11.94 2.57
N MET A 135 1.62 10.93 1.84
CA MET A 135 1.05 10.50 0.59
C MET A 135 0.72 9.01 0.66
N LEU A 136 -0.51 8.66 0.34
CA LEU A 136 -0.91 7.27 0.08
C LEU A 136 -0.90 7.04 -1.42
N THR A 137 -0.41 5.89 -1.85
CA THR A 137 -0.47 5.45 -3.23
C THR A 137 -1.27 4.15 -3.32
N VAL A 138 -2.21 4.09 -4.26
CA VAL A 138 -2.89 2.84 -4.64
C VAL A 138 -2.78 2.66 -6.14
N TRP A 139 -2.22 1.53 -6.57
CA TRP A 139 -2.12 1.17 -7.98
C TRP A 139 -2.69 -0.23 -8.22
N GLY A 140 -3.56 -0.32 -9.24
CA GLY A 140 -4.17 -1.55 -9.73
C GLY A 140 -5.27 -1.22 -10.75
N SER A 141 -5.66 -2.20 -11.55
CA SER A 141 -6.80 -2.08 -12.45
C SER A 141 -8.12 -1.97 -11.68
N ASN A 142 -9.18 -1.52 -12.35
CA ASN A 142 -10.51 -1.44 -11.72
C ASN A 142 -11.00 -2.81 -11.23
N GLU A 143 -10.71 -3.89 -11.97
CA GLU A 143 -11.11 -5.25 -11.62
C GLU A 143 -10.34 -5.77 -10.39
N GLU A 144 -9.03 -5.55 -10.34
CA GLU A 144 -8.21 -5.92 -9.18
C GLU A 144 -8.64 -5.15 -7.94
N ARG A 145 -8.97 -3.86 -8.09
CA ARG A 145 -9.44 -3.01 -6.99
C ARG A 145 -10.82 -3.42 -6.50
N GLU A 146 -11.71 -3.83 -7.38
CA GLU A 146 -13.02 -4.38 -7.01
C GLU A 146 -12.86 -5.72 -6.27
N THR A 147 -11.97 -6.58 -6.76
CA THR A 147 -11.65 -7.87 -6.12
C THR A 147 -11.14 -7.68 -4.69
N HIS A 148 -10.32 -6.64 -4.48
CA HIS A 148 -9.74 -6.28 -3.18
C HIS A 148 -10.48 -5.16 -2.46
N ALA A 149 -11.72 -4.81 -2.87
CA ALA A 149 -12.43 -3.63 -2.37
C ALA A 149 -12.60 -3.65 -0.85
N LYS A 150 -12.97 -4.80 -0.26
CA LYS A 150 -13.11 -4.94 1.20
C LYS A 150 -11.80 -4.72 1.95
N ALA A 151 -10.68 -5.17 1.38
CA ALA A 151 -9.37 -4.98 1.98
C ALA A 151 -8.94 -3.50 1.90
N LEU A 152 -9.16 -2.87 0.75
CA LEU A 152 -8.93 -1.43 0.57
C LEU A 152 -9.80 -0.59 1.51
N ASP A 153 -11.09 -0.91 1.63
CA ASP A 153 -12.01 -0.25 2.56
C ASP A 153 -11.56 -0.40 4.01
N ALA A 154 -11.07 -1.59 4.40
CA ALA A 154 -10.52 -1.81 5.73
C ALA A 154 -9.25 -0.98 5.98
N ILE A 155 -8.34 -0.92 4.99
CA ILE A 155 -7.14 -0.07 5.05
C ILE A 155 -7.55 1.40 5.21
N PHE A 156 -8.37 1.92 4.31
CA PHE A 156 -8.78 3.32 4.33
C PHE A 156 -9.59 3.67 5.57
N GLY A 157 -10.51 2.81 6.01
CA GLY A 157 -11.32 3.00 7.22
C GLY A 157 -10.51 2.92 8.52
N SER A 158 -9.33 2.30 8.49
CA SER A 158 -8.42 2.25 9.65
C SER A 158 -7.64 3.55 9.88
N ILE A 159 -7.54 4.40 8.86
CA ILE A 159 -6.70 5.61 8.91
C ILE A 159 -7.27 6.59 9.93
N LYS A 160 -6.47 6.93 10.94
CA LYS A 160 -6.87 7.85 12.01
C LYS A 160 -5.75 8.83 12.29
N ALA A 161 -6.11 10.10 12.46
CA ALA A 161 -5.20 11.12 12.96
C ALA A 161 -4.80 10.79 14.41
N ILE A 162 -3.55 11.08 14.74
CA ILE A 162 -3.05 11.08 16.11
C ILE A 162 -3.07 12.54 16.56
N ASN A 163 -3.93 12.83 17.53
CA ASN A 163 -4.08 14.15 18.13
C ASN A 163 -3.04 14.36 19.23
#